data_AF-A0A3M3WFW2-F1
#
_entry.id   AF-A0A3M3WFW2-F1
#
_cell.length_a   1.000
_cell.length_b   1.000
_cell.length_c   1.000
_cell.angle_alpha   90.00
_cell.angle_beta   90.00
_cell.angle_gamma   90.00
#
_symmetry.space_group_name_H-M   'P 1'
#
loop_
_entity.id
_entity.type
_entity.pdbx_description
1 polymer ?
#
loop_
_entity_poly.entity_id
_entity_poly.type
_entity_poly.pdbx_seq_one_letter_code
_entity_poly.pdbx_strand_id
1 'polypeptide(L)'
;MIGRGLVARPDLARQIAAAQKGEEVVPITWDELQPMLRVFWQDCLAKMTLIQAPGRLKQWLVLLTKSYPEATLIFNTLRRETDCDRISVLLGCAPGCLPRS
;
A
#
# COMPACT_ATOMS: atom_id res chain seq x y z
N MET A 1 5.11 16.05 6.21
CA MET A 1 3.96 15.34 6.81
C MET A 1 3.05 14.88 5.66
N ILE A 2 3.19 13.65 5.17
CA ILE A 2 2.30 13.15 4.10
C ILE A 2 0.95 12.82 4.74
N GLY A 3 -0.06 13.62 4.37
CA GLY A 3 -1.37 13.62 4.98
C GLY A 3 -2.07 12.27 4.87
N ARG A 4 -2.69 11.87 5.98
CA ARG A 4 -3.47 10.63 6.19
C ARG A 4 -4.55 10.33 5.13
N GLY A 5 -4.89 11.30 4.27
CA GLY A 5 -5.87 11.16 3.20
C GLY A 5 -5.41 10.41 1.95
N LEU A 6 -4.10 10.43 1.62
CA LEU A 6 -3.56 9.71 0.45
C LEU A 6 -3.48 8.19 0.64
N VAL A 7 -3.48 7.72 1.90
CA VAL A 7 -3.21 6.32 2.25
C VAL A 7 -4.47 5.44 2.23
N ALA A 8 -5.67 5.99 2.44
CA ALA A 8 -6.88 5.14 2.49
C ALA A 8 -7.40 4.75 1.09
N ARG A 9 -7.14 5.61 0.10
CA ARG A 9 -7.56 5.46 -1.29
C ARG A 9 -6.54 6.21 -2.17
N PRO A 10 -5.51 5.54 -2.71
CA PRO A 10 -4.52 6.19 -3.56
C PRO A 10 -5.17 6.83 -4.79
N ASP A 11 -6.28 6.26 -5.24
CA ASP A 11 -7.15 6.80 -6.27
C ASP A 11 -7.90 8.06 -5.87
N LEU A 12 -8.17 8.33 -4.59
CA LEU A 12 -9.17 9.35 -4.19
C LEU A 12 -8.82 10.74 -4.71
N ALA A 13 -7.54 11.11 -4.73
CA ALA A 13 -7.10 12.36 -5.33
C ALA A 13 -7.38 12.40 -6.85
N ARG A 14 -7.18 11.27 -7.54
CA ARG A 14 -7.45 11.11 -8.98
C ARG A 14 -8.96 11.07 -9.26
N GLN A 15 -9.75 10.42 -8.42
CA GLN A 15 -11.21 10.37 -8.50
C GLN A 15 -11.82 11.75 -8.26
N ILE A 16 -11.32 12.50 -7.26
CA ILE A 16 -11.75 13.87 -6.99
C ILE A 16 -11.38 14.79 -8.16
N ALA A 17 -10.18 14.65 -8.74
CA ALA A 17 -9.76 15.44 -9.89
C ALA A 17 -10.57 15.13 -11.16
N ALA A 18 -10.84 13.85 -11.44
CA ALA A 18 -11.68 13.42 -12.57
C ALA A 18 -13.12 13.90 -12.41
N ALA A 19 -13.70 13.73 -11.21
CA ALA A 19 -15.03 14.22 -10.89
C ALA A 19 -15.15 15.76 -11.03
N GLN A 20 -14.13 16.52 -10.63
CA GLN A 20 -14.10 17.99 -10.82
C GLN A 20 -14.02 18.40 -12.30
N LYS A 21 -13.45 17.57 -13.16
CA LYS A 21 -13.34 17.81 -14.61
C LYS A 21 -14.53 17.25 -15.40
N GLY A 22 -15.46 16.55 -14.75
CA GLY A 22 -16.54 15.82 -15.43
C GLY A 22 -16.03 14.63 -16.25
N GLU A 23 -14.84 14.13 -15.94
CA GLU A 23 -14.23 12.96 -16.59
C GLU A 23 -14.71 11.68 -15.90
N GLU A 24 -14.76 10.59 -16.68
CA GLU A 24 -15.09 9.27 -16.14
C GLU A 24 -14.03 8.82 -15.13
N VAL A 25 -14.49 8.38 -13.97
CA VAL A 25 -13.62 7.90 -12.90
C VAL A 25 -13.16 6.48 -13.25
N VAL A 26 -11.97 6.38 -13.85
CA VAL A 26 -11.33 5.08 -14.12
C VAL A 26 -10.63 4.61 -12.84
N PRO A 27 -11.01 3.44 -12.27
CA PRO A 27 -10.31 2.87 -11.12
C PRO A 27 -8.91 2.39 -11.52
N ILE A 28 -7.92 2.59 -10.64
CA ILE A 28 -6.57 2.05 -10.81
C ILE A 28 -6.66 0.52 -10.84
N THR A 29 -5.96 -0.12 -11.77
CA THR A 29 -5.88 -1.58 -11.83
C THR A 29 -4.98 -2.13 -10.72
N TRP A 30 -5.13 -3.41 -10.38
CA TRP A 30 -4.26 -4.03 -9.38
C TRP A 30 -2.77 -3.93 -9.73
N ASP A 31 -2.43 -4.06 -11.01
CA ASP A 31 -1.05 -3.95 -11.51
C ASP A 31 -0.45 -2.57 -11.25
N GLU A 32 -1.23 -1.51 -11.54
CA GLU A 32 -0.85 -0.12 -11.27
C GLU A 32 -0.78 0.20 -9.76
N LEU A 33 -1.51 -0.55 -8.92
CA LEU A 33 -1.48 -0.41 -7.47
C LEU A 33 -0.25 -1.06 -6.82
N GLN A 34 0.27 -2.15 -7.40
CA GLN A 34 1.45 -2.84 -6.87
C GLN A 34 2.68 -1.95 -6.61
N PRO A 35 3.13 -1.07 -7.53
CA PRO A 35 4.25 -0.18 -7.25
C PRO A 35 3.94 0.78 -6.10
N MET A 36 2.68 1.23 -5.95
CA MET A 36 2.27 2.08 -4.82
C MET A 36 2.34 1.33 -3.50
N LEU A 37 1.95 0.05 -3.47
CA LEU A 37 2.09 -0.84 -2.31
C LEU A 37 3.55 -0.96 -1.87
N ARG A 38 4.48 -1.12 -2.82
CA ARG A 38 5.93 -1.20 -2.54
C ARG A 38 6.49 0.09 -1.98
N VAL A 39 6.15 1.24 -2.58
CA VAL A 39 6.59 2.56 -2.09
C VAL A 39 6.06 2.82 -0.68
N PHE A 40 4.77 2.53 -0.44
CA PHE A 40 4.18 2.68 0.89
C PHE A 40 4.86 1.80 1.93
N TRP A 41 5.21 0.57 1.58
CA TRP A 41 5.94 -0.33 2.46
C TRP A 41 7.32 0.22 2.84
N GLN A 42 8.08 0.71 1.86
CA GLN A 42 9.37 1.37 2.11
C GLN A 42 9.23 2.60 3.01
N ASP A 43 8.19 3.40 2.77
CA ASP A 43 7.85 4.55 3.61
C ASP A 43 7.53 4.15 5.05
N CYS A 44 6.82 3.03 5.24
CA CYS A 44 6.54 2.48 6.57
C CYS A 44 7.83 2.07 7.28
N LEU A 45 8.74 1.38 6.57
CA LEU A 45 10.04 0.99 7.13
C LEU A 45 10.93 2.20 7.47
N ALA A 46 10.85 3.27 6.68
CA ALA A 46 11.65 4.49 6.91
C ALA A 46 11.10 5.36 8.06
N LYS A 47 9.78 5.36 8.28
CA LYS A 47 9.10 6.31 9.19
C LYS A 47 8.57 5.67 10.47
N MET A 48 8.56 4.34 10.57
CA MET A 48 8.00 3.58 11.69
C MET A 48 8.99 2.56 12.22
N THR A 49 8.74 2.04 13.42
CA THR A 49 9.53 0.91 13.94
C THR A 49 9.17 -0.38 13.20
N LEU A 50 10.08 -1.36 13.20
CA LEU A 50 9.86 -2.68 12.59
C LEU A 50 8.65 -3.43 13.16
N ILE A 51 8.21 -3.07 14.38
CA ILE A 51 7.01 -3.63 15.02
C ILE A 51 5.74 -2.96 14.46
N GLN A 52 5.80 -1.66 14.17
CA GLN A 52 4.66 -0.86 13.72
C GLN A 52 4.39 -0.97 12.21
N ALA A 53 5.46 -1.06 11.40
CA ALA A 53 5.36 -1.06 9.94
C ALA A 53 4.44 -2.19 9.40
N PRO A 54 4.58 -3.47 9.81
CA PRO A 54 3.71 -4.55 9.34
C PRO A 54 2.23 -4.28 9.64
N GLY A 55 1.92 -3.76 10.83
CA GLY A 55 0.55 -3.42 11.22
C GLY A 55 -0.05 -2.35 10.31
N ARG A 56 0.75 -1.34 9.94
CA ARG A 56 0.32 -0.28 9.05
C ARG A 56 0.03 -0.76 7.63
N LEU A 57 0.89 -1.61 7.07
CA LEU A 57 0.66 -2.25 5.77
C LEU A 57 -0.63 -3.07 5.77
N LYS A 58 -0.83 -3.89 6.80
CA LYS A 58 -2.03 -4.73 6.94
C LYS A 58 -3.30 -3.90 7.04
N GLN A 59 -3.28 -2.79 7.79
CA GLN A 59 -4.42 -1.87 7.86
C GLN A 59 -4.82 -1.37 6.47
N TRP A 60 -3.86 -1.05 5.61
CA TRP A 60 -4.16 -0.60 4.26
C TRP A 60 -4.65 -1.73 3.36
N LEU A 61 -4.03 -2.91 3.41
CA LEU A 61 -4.48 -4.09 2.65
C LEU A 61 -5.93 -4.46 2.98
N VAL A 62 -6.35 -4.38 4.26
CA VAL A 62 -7.73 -4.59 4.69
C VAL A 62 -8.71 -3.61 4.03
N LEU A 63 -8.30 -2.36 3.80
CA LEU A 63 -9.15 -1.40 3.08
C LEU A 63 -9.27 -1.76 1.60
N LEU A 64 -8.18 -2.25 1.00
CA LEU A 64 -8.13 -2.62 -0.42
C LEU A 64 -8.93 -3.89 -0.73
N THR A 65 -9.12 -4.81 0.21
CA THR A 65 -9.93 -6.03 -0.01
C THR A 65 -11.39 -5.74 -0.39
N LYS A 66 -11.89 -4.52 -0.14
CA LYS A 66 -13.23 -4.09 -0.54
C LYS A 66 -13.39 -3.90 -2.04
N SER A 67 -12.29 -3.66 -2.75
CA SER A 67 -12.30 -3.31 -4.18
C SER A 67 -11.39 -4.19 -5.03
N TYR A 68 -10.42 -4.87 -4.42
CA TYR A 68 -9.43 -5.69 -5.11
C TYR A 68 -9.40 -7.11 -4.51
N PRO A 69 -9.89 -8.14 -5.21
CA PRO A 69 -9.81 -9.52 -4.73
C PRO A 69 -8.36 -9.97 -4.51
N GLU A 70 -7.41 -9.48 -5.29
CA GLU A 70 -5.98 -9.75 -5.15
C GLU A 70 -5.41 -9.26 -3.82
N ALA A 71 -5.96 -8.16 -3.27
CA ALA A 71 -5.58 -7.67 -1.95
C ALA A 71 -5.93 -8.68 -0.85
N THR A 72 -7.03 -9.43 -1.01
CA THR A 72 -7.42 -10.49 -0.07
C THR A 72 -6.41 -11.62 -0.07
N LEU A 73 -5.88 -12.00 -1.25
CA LEU A 73 -4.86 -13.04 -1.37
C LEU A 73 -3.58 -12.64 -0.64
N ILE A 74 -3.07 -11.43 -0.91
CA ILE A 74 -1.86 -10.93 -0.24
C ILE A 74 -2.10 -10.77 1.26
N PHE A 75 -3.23 -10.20 1.68
CA PHE A 75 -3.55 -10.03 3.09
C PHE A 75 -3.57 -11.38 3.84
N ASN A 76 -4.18 -12.41 3.26
CA ASN A 76 -4.23 -13.73 3.87
C ASN A 76 -2.84 -14.36 4.04
N THR A 77 -1.93 -14.13 3.10
CA THR A 77 -0.53 -14.55 3.22
C THR A 77 0.20 -13.76 4.31
N LEU A 78 0.01 -12.44 4.37
CA LEU A 78 0.74 -11.55 5.28
C LEU A 78 0.17 -11.46 6.70
N ARG A 79 -1.08 -11.84 6.94
CA ARG A 79 -1.79 -11.55 8.21
C ARG A 79 -1.02 -12.02 9.45
N ARG A 80 -0.33 -13.16 9.37
CA ARG A 80 0.47 -13.76 10.46
C ARG A 80 1.96 -13.40 10.40
N GLU A 81 2.42 -12.78 9.31
CA GLU A 81 3.83 -12.43 9.13
C GLU A 81 4.16 -11.13 9.88
N THR A 82 5.27 -11.12 10.60
CA THR A 82 5.76 -9.95 11.35
C THR A 82 7.19 -9.58 10.96
N ASP A 83 7.89 -10.47 10.29
CA ASP A 83 9.24 -10.23 9.79
C ASP A 83 9.20 -9.28 8.58
N CYS A 84 9.82 -8.12 8.72
CA CYS A 84 9.85 -7.10 7.69
C CYS A 84 10.59 -7.54 6.42
N ASP A 85 11.60 -8.41 6.53
CA ASP A 85 12.33 -8.91 5.37
C ASP A 85 11.46 -9.91 4.59
N ARG A 86 10.76 -10.80 5.30
CA ARG A 86 9.80 -11.73 4.67
C ARG A 86 8.66 -10.98 3.98
N ILE A 87 8.13 -9.93 4.61
CA ILE A 87 7.10 -9.07 4.00
C ILE A 87 7.64 -8.38 2.75
N SER A 88 8.88 -7.88 2.79
CA SER A 88 9.52 -7.24 1.64
C SER A 88 9.61 -8.20 0.45
N VAL A 89 10.08 -9.43 0.68
CA VAL A 89 10.17 -10.46 -0.36
C VAL A 89 8.79 -10.79 -0.94
N LEU A 90 7.77 -10.93 -0.09
CA LEU A 90 6.39 -11.23 -0.52
C LEU A 90 5.76 -10.10 -1.35
N LEU A 91 6.19 -8.86 -1.16
CA LEU A 91 5.78 -7.72 -1.98
C LEU A 91 6.66 -7.52 -3.24
N GLY A 92 7.68 -8.36 -3.44
CA GLY A 92 8.66 -8.20 -4.53
C GLY A 92 9.64 -7.04 -4.31
N CYS A 93 9.84 -6.60 -3.07
CA CYS A 93 10.86 -5.63 -2.69
C CYS A 93 12.16 -6.36 -2.31
N ALA A 94 13.32 -5.76 -2.62
CA ALA A 94 14.59 -6.25 -2.10
C ALA A 94 14.64 -6.09 -0.57
N PRO A 95 14.93 -7.15 0.21
CA PRO A 95 15.10 -7.05 1.66
C PRO A 95 16.29 -6.14 1.97
N GLY A 96 16.20 -5.35 3.04
CA GLY A 96 17.28 -4.44 3.49
C GLY A 96 17.47 -3.15 2.68
N CYS A 97 16.65 -2.85 1.67
CA CYS A 97 16.72 -1.57 0.96
C CYS A 97 15.93 -0.49 1.74
N LEU A 98 16.47 -0.05 2.87
CA LEU A 98 16.03 1.20 3.48
C LEU A 98 16.38 2.34 2.52
N PRO A 99 15.44 3.22 2.12
CA PRO A 99 15.77 4.35 1.28
C PRO A 99 16.82 5.19 1.99
N ARG A 100 18.01 5.29 1.40
CA ARG A 100 19.02 6.26 1.83
C ARG A 100 18.41 7.64 1.60
N SER A 101 18.30 8.39 2.67
CA SER A 101 17.86 9.79 2.75
C SER A 101 18.52 10.67 1.70
#